data_AF-A0A847WPR6-F1
#
_entry.id   AF-A0A847WPR6-F1
#
_cell.length_a   1.000
_cell.length_b   1.000
_cell.length_c   1.000
_cell.angle_alpha   90.00
_cell.angle_beta   90.00
_cell.angle_gamma   90.00
#
_symmetry.space_group_name_H-M   'P 1'
#
loop_
_entity.id
_entity.type
_entity.pdbx_description
1 polymer ?
#
loop_
_entity_poly.entity_id
_entity_poly.type
_entity_poly.pdbx_seq_one_letter_code
_entity_poly.pdbx_strand_id
1 'polypeptide(L)'
;MNSKRDHQFKRWIEIFVVTLRLGLTSFGGPIAHLGYFHEEYVQRRKWLDEQSYLDLVALSQFLPGPASSQTGIGIGVMRGGIVGGIVAFLGFSLPSVIALMIFASLLTTFGLEDSVAIRGLQIVAVAVVSKAVLSMAKKSTTTLSTKLIALFALLITLLWQTAYAQIIAILLAGIIGLFLFKNNTQEKNLSSSNFPISHRMGYICLTLFFSLLVLLPILSRTFDLSWLTLFDSFYRSGSLVFGGGHVVLPLLEQEIVTAGWMSQQEFLTGFGATQAVPGPLFTFVAYIGTIINGWIGGFLSF
;
A
#
# COMPACT_ATOMS: atom_id res chain seq x y z
N MET A 1 -17.22 -5.74 34.95
CA MET A 1 -16.84 -6.18 33.57
C MET A 1 -17.34 -5.24 32.48
N ASN A 2 -18.50 -4.56 32.63
CA ASN A 2 -19.01 -3.60 31.64
C ASN A 2 -18.11 -2.36 31.43
N SER A 3 -17.62 -1.71 32.50
CA SER A 3 -16.89 -0.44 32.31
C SER A 3 -15.62 -0.56 31.47
N LYS A 4 -14.83 -1.65 31.61
CA LYS A 4 -13.62 -1.86 30.77
C LYS A 4 -13.95 -2.04 29.29
N ARG A 5 -15.06 -2.75 28.98
CA ARG A 5 -15.54 -2.92 27.59
C ARG A 5 -16.02 -1.60 27.01
N ASP A 6 -16.76 -0.81 27.79
CA ASP A 6 -17.25 0.51 27.38
C ASP A 6 -16.10 1.47 27.07
N HIS A 7 -15.02 1.43 27.85
CA HIS A 7 -13.81 2.23 27.60
C HIS A 7 -13.06 1.79 26.34
N GLN A 8 -13.00 0.49 26.03
CA GLN A 8 -12.39 0.01 24.78
C GLN A 8 -13.22 0.40 23.56
N PHE A 9 -14.54 0.24 23.62
CA PHE A 9 -15.43 0.61 22.52
C PHE A 9 -15.34 2.10 22.21
N LYS A 10 -15.37 2.96 23.24
CA LYS A 10 -15.14 4.41 23.08
C LYS A 10 -13.80 4.71 22.42
N ARG A 11 -12.75 3.95 22.76
CA ARG A 11 -11.43 4.11 22.15
C ARG A 11 -11.40 3.69 20.68
N TRP A 12 -12.10 2.62 20.30
CA TRP A 12 -12.22 2.23 18.89
C TRP A 12 -13.00 3.27 18.08
N ILE A 13 -14.07 3.84 18.64
CA ILE A 13 -14.78 4.96 18.00
C ILE A 13 -13.84 6.17 17.85
N GLU A 14 -13.05 6.50 18.88
CA GLU A 14 -12.07 7.59 18.80
C GLU A 14 -11.09 7.35 17.63
N ILE A 15 -10.51 6.14 17.54
CA ILE A 15 -9.61 5.77 16.46
C ILE A 15 -10.29 5.91 15.10
N PHE A 16 -11.52 5.38 14.97
CA PHE A 16 -12.29 5.43 13.73
C PHE A 16 -12.53 6.87 13.27
N VAL A 17 -13.04 7.73 14.14
CA VAL A 17 -13.38 9.13 13.79
C VAL A 17 -12.12 9.90 13.38
N VAL A 18 -11.00 9.69 14.07
CA VAL A 18 -9.74 10.37 13.75
C VAL A 18 -9.19 9.91 12.41
N THR A 19 -9.15 8.60 12.19
CA THR A 19 -8.63 8.00 10.96
C THR A 19 -9.54 8.28 9.77
N LEU A 20 -10.86 8.30 9.97
CA LEU A 20 -11.86 8.73 8.98
C LEU A 20 -11.63 10.17 8.53
N ARG A 21 -11.41 11.08 9.48
CA ARG A 21 -11.09 12.46 9.15
C ARG A 21 -9.80 12.56 8.35
N LEU A 22 -8.75 11.83 8.76
CA LEU A 22 -7.50 11.79 8.01
C LEU A 22 -7.69 11.20 6.60
N GLY A 23 -8.50 10.16 6.44
CA GLY A 23 -8.85 9.59 5.15
C GLY A 23 -9.57 10.58 4.22
N LEU A 24 -10.29 11.55 4.79
CA LEU A 24 -10.96 12.63 4.05
C LEU A 24 -10.07 13.85 3.78
N THR A 25 -8.93 14.01 4.48
CA THR A 25 -8.13 15.25 4.43
C THR A 25 -6.69 15.07 3.99
N SER A 26 -6.14 13.86 4.02
CA SER A 26 -4.72 13.62 3.73
C SER A 26 -4.48 13.51 2.23
N PHE A 27 -4.08 14.62 1.60
CA PHE A 27 -3.66 14.67 0.20
C PHE A 27 -2.13 14.61 0.06
N GLY A 28 -1.63 14.25 -1.12
CA GLY A 28 -0.20 14.34 -1.45
C GLY A 28 0.61 13.07 -1.24
N GLY A 29 -0.05 11.93 -0.99
CA GLY A 29 0.57 10.61 -1.00
C GLY A 29 1.36 10.26 0.27
N PRO A 30 2.14 9.17 0.26
CA PRO A 30 2.66 8.54 1.47
C PRO A 30 3.48 9.47 2.38
N ILE A 31 4.34 10.32 1.81
CA ILE A 31 5.17 11.25 2.59
C ILE A 31 4.30 12.30 3.29
N ALA A 32 3.30 12.84 2.59
CA ALA A 32 2.37 13.78 3.18
C ALA A 32 1.54 13.13 4.29
N HIS A 33 1.06 11.89 4.09
CA HIS A 33 0.31 11.15 5.10
C HIS A 33 1.11 10.97 6.39
N LEU A 34 2.41 10.65 6.29
CA LEU A 34 3.29 10.58 7.45
C LEU A 34 3.46 11.96 8.13
N GLY A 35 3.44 13.06 7.38
CA GLY A 35 3.37 14.40 7.96
C GLY A 35 2.06 14.64 8.74
N TYR A 36 0.91 14.31 8.14
CA TYR A 36 -0.40 14.42 8.80
C TYR A 36 -0.50 13.55 10.05
N PHE A 37 0.07 12.35 10.01
CA PHE A 37 0.07 11.41 11.14
C PHE A 37 0.94 11.90 12.28
N HIS A 38 2.11 12.47 11.97
CA HIS A 38 2.97 13.10 12.98
C HIS A 38 2.25 14.24 13.69
N GLU A 39 1.69 15.18 12.92
CA GLU A 39 0.92 16.30 13.45
C GLU A 39 -0.24 15.83 14.34
N GLU A 40 -1.06 14.90 13.85
CA GLU A 40 -2.25 14.47 14.58
C GLU A 40 -1.92 13.60 15.79
N TYR A 41 -1.07 12.58 15.63
CA TYR A 41 -0.87 11.54 16.65
C TYR A 41 0.25 11.88 17.63
N VAL A 42 1.28 12.62 17.21
CA VAL A 42 2.40 13.02 18.08
C VAL A 42 2.14 14.39 18.69
N GLN A 43 1.92 15.42 17.86
CA GLN A 43 1.86 16.79 18.35
C GLN A 43 0.53 17.12 19.03
N ARG A 44 -0.59 16.89 18.35
CA ARG A 44 -1.92 17.30 18.83
C ARG A 44 -2.47 16.36 19.89
N ARG A 45 -2.53 15.06 19.59
CA ARG A 45 -3.16 14.07 20.48
C ARG A 45 -2.21 13.42 21.47
N LYS A 46 -0.90 13.46 21.21
CA LYS A 46 0.13 12.83 22.05
C LYS A 46 -0.20 11.35 22.36
N TRP A 47 -0.67 10.63 21.34
CA TRP A 47 -0.87 9.18 21.42
C TRP A 47 0.45 8.43 21.41
N LEU A 48 1.47 9.02 20.78
CA LEU A 48 2.82 8.48 20.60
C LEU A 48 3.83 9.61 20.85
N ASP A 49 5.00 9.24 21.38
CA ASP A 49 6.16 10.13 21.39
C ASP A 49 6.89 10.10 20.04
N GLU A 50 7.79 11.06 19.85
CA GLU A 50 8.57 11.24 18.62
C GLU A 50 9.34 9.97 18.23
N GLN A 51 9.98 9.33 19.19
CA GLN A 51 10.84 8.18 18.95
C GLN A 51 10.01 6.96 18.56
N SER A 52 8.94 6.66 19.30
CA SER A 52 7.98 5.61 18.95
C SER A 52 7.38 5.79 17.57
N TYR A 53 7.09 7.04 17.17
CA TYR A 53 6.58 7.34 15.83
C TYR A 53 7.63 7.06 14.76
N LEU A 54 8.86 7.54 14.93
CA LEU A 54 9.95 7.32 13.99
C LEU A 54 10.30 5.83 13.84
N ASP A 55 10.29 5.07 14.93
CA ASP A 55 10.54 3.63 14.91
C ASP A 55 9.43 2.88 14.17
N LEU A 56 8.17 3.28 14.35
CA LEU A 56 7.05 2.70 13.62
C LEU A 56 7.09 3.03 12.12
N VAL A 57 7.46 4.26 11.76
CA VAL A 57 7.66 4.66 10.36
C VAL A 57 8.80 3.86 9.74
N ALA A 58 9.92 3.70 10.45
CA ALA A 58 11.05 2.91 9.98
C ALA A 58 10.66 1.44 9.76
N LEU A 59 9.94 0.84 10.71
CA LEU A 59 9.42 -0.53 10.58
C LEU A 59 8.47 -0.66 9.37
N SER A 60 7.56 0.30 9.19
CA SER A 60 6.62 0.32 8.06
C SER A 60 7.28 0.56 6.70
N GLN A 61 8.49 1.14 6.67
CA GLN A 61 9.27 1.31 5.45
C GLN A 61 10.14 0.08 5.14
N PHE A 62 10.43 -0.73 6.15
CA PHE A 62 11.19 -1.97 6.02
C PHE A 62 10.32 -3.13 5.50
N LEU A 63 9.06 -3.20 5.94
CA LEU A 63 8.13 -4.24 5.56
C LEU A 63 7.56 -4.04 4.14
N PRO A 64 7.17 -5.12 3.44
CA PRO A 64 6.46 -4.97 2.18
C PRO A 64 5.08 -4.35 2.42
N GLY A 65 4.73 -3.34 1.63
CA GLY A 65 3.43 -2.67 1.61
C GLY A 65 3.51 -1.14 1.63
N PRO A 66 2.34 -0.47 1.61
CA PRO A 66 2.27 0.99 1.68
C PRO A 66 2.61 1.50 3.09
N ALA A 67 3.81 2.07 3.24
CA ALA A 67 4.36 2.53 4.52
C ALA A 67 3.41 3.44 5.33
N SER A 68 2.68 4.36 4.68
CA SER A 68 1.73 5.23 5.38
C SER A 68 0.56 4.44 5.96
N SER A 69 -0.10 3.57 5.18
CA SER A 69 -1.19 2.73 5.69
C SER A 69 -0.72 1.81 6.83
N GLN A 70 0.46 1.20 6.68
CA GLN A 70 1.06 0.38 7.74
C GLN A 70 1.34 1.16 9.01
N THR A 71 1.87 2.38 8.88
CA THR A 71 2.06 3.28 10.02
C THR A 71 0.72 3.55 10.70
N GLY A 72 -0.31 3.94 9.95
CA GLY A 72 -1.65 4.21 10.49
C GLY A 72 -2.26 3.00 11.22
N ILE A 73 -2.14 1.80 10.64
CA ILE A 73 -2.54 0.54 11.27
C ILE A 73 -1.77 0.33 12.57
N GLY A 74 -0.44 0.48 12.54
CA GLY A 74 0.40 0.30 13.70
C GLY A 74 0.04 1.25 14.84
N ILE A 75 -0.24 2.52 14.55
CA ILE A 75 -0.73 3.50 15.52
C ILE A 75 -2.07 3.04 16.11
N GLY A 76 -2.98 2.57 15.26
CA GLY A 76 -4.27 1.99 15.68
C GLY A 76 -4.07 0.79 16.62
N VAL A 77 -3.12 -0.08 16.32
CA VAL A 77 -2.75 -1.23 17.16
C VAL A 77 -2.19 -0.77 18.50
N MET A 78 -1.25 0.18 18.51
CA MET A 78 -0.65 0.70 19.74
C MET A 78 -1.71 1.36 20.64
N ARG A 79 -2.72 2.02 20.05
CA ARG A 79 -3.78 2.69 20.80
C ARG A 79 -4.89 1.74 21.28
N GLY A 80 -5.33 0.82 20.43
CA GLY A 80 -6.57 0.05 20.59
C GLY A 80 -6.45 -1.46 20.40
N GLY A 81 -5.23 -2.00 20.33
CA GLY A 81 -4.96 -3.41 20.00
C GLY A 81 -5.30 -3.73 18.54
N ILE A 82 -5.33 -5.01 18.19
CA ILE A 82 -5.57 -5.48 16.80
C ILE A 82 -6.84 -4.86 16.20
N VAL A 83 -7.92 -4.79 16.98
CA VAL A 83 -9.17 -4.15 16.56
C VAL A 83 -8.97 -2.66 16.26
N GLY A 84 -8.17 -1.96 17.08
CA GLY A 84 -7.78 -0.58 16.79
C GLY A 84 -7.03 -0.43 15.47
N GLY A 85 -6.18 -1.40 15.11
CA GLY A 85 -5.51 -1.44 13.81
C GLY A 85 -6.47 -1.61 12.63
N ILE A 86 -7.41 -2.55 12.74
CA ILE A 86 -8.45 -2.80 11.72
C ILE A 86 -9.33 -1.54 11.55
N VAL A 87 -9.78 -0.97 12.67
CA VAL A 87 -10.60 0.23 12.67
C VAL A 87 -9.85 1.42 12.06
N ALA A 88 -8.55 1.55 12.34
CA ALA A 88 -7.72 2.59 11.74
C ALA A 88 -7.56 2.42 10.22
N PHE A 89 -7.35 1.18 9.76
CA PHE A 89 -7.27 0.87 8.33
C PHE A 89 -8.56 1.25 7.60
N LEU A 90 -9.71 0.81 8.14
CA LEU A 90 -11.03 1.07 7.57
C LEU A 90 -11.34 2.57 7.58
N GLY A 91 -11.13 3.26 8.69
CA GLY A 91 -11.36 4.70 8.77
C GLY A 91 -10.51 5.47 7.75
N PHE A 92 -9.22 5.16 7.67
CA PHE A 92 -8.32 5.88 6.76
C PHE A 92 -8.57 5.59 5.27
N SER A 93 -9.03 4.38 4.93
CA SER A 93 -9.09 3.93 3.53
C SER A 93 -10.49 3.92 2.92
N LEU A 94 -11.55 3.65 3.71
CA LEU A 94 -12.91 3.54 3.18
C LEU A 94 -13.40 4.78 2.43
N PRO A 95 -13.10 6.04 2.86
CA PRO A 95 -13.55 7.21 2.11
C PRO A 95 -13.08 7.21 0.66
N SER A 96 -11.82 6.87 0.42
CA SER A 96 -11.26 6.85 -0.93
C SER A 96 -11.65 5.61 -1.71
N VAL A 97 -11.79 4.46 -1.06
CA VAL A 97 -12.41 3.25 -1.65
C VAL A 97 -13.78 3.59 -2.22
N ILE A 98 -14.68 4.15 -1.40
CA ILE A 98 -16.04 4.49 -1.82
C ILE A 98 -16.03 5.53 -2.95
N ALA A 99 -15.21 6.57 -2.83
CA ALA A 99 -15.10 7.61 -3.86
C ALA A 99 -14.64 7.03 -5.21
N LEU A 100 -13.66 6.12 -5.19
CA LEU A 100 -13.12 5.47 -6.39
C LEU A 100 -14.08 4.44 -7.00
N MET A 101 -14.83 3.71 -6.19
CA MET A 101 -15.88 2.79 -6.66
C MET A 101 -17.04 3.57 -7.31
N ILE A 102 -17.45 4.70 -6.72
CA ILE A 102 -18.43 5.60 -7.33
C ILE A 102 -17.88 6.14 -8.65
N PHE A 103 -16.64 6.61 -8.68
CA PHE A 103 -16.01 7.11 -9.90
C PHE A 103 -15.98 6.06 -11.01
N ALA A 104 -15.57 4.82 -10.70
CA ALA A 104 -15.61 3.69 -11.63
C ALA A 104 -17.01 3.45 -12.19
N SER A 105 -18.02 3.45 -11.31
CA SER A 105 -19.42 3.24 -11.70
C SER A 105 -19.95 4.36 -12.61
N LEU A 106 -19.58 5.61 -12.34
CA LEU A 106 -19.96 6.75 -13.16
C LEU A 106 -19.28 6.70 -14.54
N LEU A 107 -18.00 6.32 -14.59
CA LEU A 107 -17.24 6.20 -15.83
C LEU A 107 -17.92 5.22 -16.80
N THR A 108 -18.27 4.02 -16.31
CA THR A 108 -18.88 2.96 -17.11
C THR A 108 -20.34 3.24 -17.46
N THR A 109 -21.12 3.80 -16.53
CA THR A 109 -22.55 4.09 -16.76
C THR A 109 -22.76 5.20 -17.78
N PHE A 110 -21.91 6.23 -17.77
CA PHE A 110 -22.06 7.41 -18.64
C PHE A 110 -21.12 7.39 -19.86
N GLY A 111 -20.27 6.37 -20.02
CA GLY A 111 -19.36 6.25 -21.17
C GLY A 111 -18.37 7.42 -21.27
N LEU A 112 -17.82 7.88 -20.13
CA LEU A 112 -17.01 9.11 -20.04
C LEU A 112 -15.53 8.92 -20.40
N GLU A 113 -15.13 7.73 -20.85
CA GLU A 113 -13.75 7.30 -21.08
C GLU A 113 -12.96 8.22 -22.02
N ASP A 114 -13.63 8.80 -23.03
CA ASP A 114 -13.01 9.68 -24.02
C ASP A 114 -13.18 11.18 -23.70
N SER A 115 -13.77 11.53 -22.56
CA SER A 115 -13.94 12.93 -22.19
C SER A 115 -12.60 13.64 -21.98
N VAL A 116 -12.59 14.97 -22.20
CA VAL A 116 -11.38 15.79 -22.02
C VAL A 116 -10.86 15.72 -20.59
N ALA A 117 -11.76 15.61 -19.60
CA ALA A 117 -11.41 15.48 -18.20
C ALA A 117 -10.65 14.16 -17.93
N ILE A 118 -11.11 13.04 -18.48
CA ILE A 118 -10.46 11.73 -18.34
C ILE A 118 -9.09 11.71 -19.02
N ARG A 119 -8.98 12.28 -20.23
CA ARG A 119 -7.67 12.47 -20.90
C ARG A 119 -6.73 13.33 -20.05
N GLY A 120 -7.24 14.37 -19.38
CA GLY A 120 -6.49 15.17 -18.41
C GLY A 120 -5.94 14.33 -17.25
N LEU A 121 -6.75 13.43 -16.66
CA LEU A 121 -6.30 12.52 -15.60
C LEU A 121 -5.19 11.57 -16.07
N GLN A 122 -5.26 11.05 -17.29
CA GLN A 122 -4.22 10.18 -17.85
C GLN A 122 -2.88 10.92 -18.02
N ILE A 123 -2.90 12.18 -18.44
CA ILE A 123 -1.68 13.00 -18.53
C ILE A 123 -1.08 13.24 -17.14
N VAL A 124 -1.93 13.54 -16.15
CA VAL A 124 -1.51 13.72 -14.75
C VAL A 124 -0.90 12.42 -14.20
N ALA A 125 -1.49 11.26 -14.50
CA ALA A 125 -0.93 9.96 -14.14
C ALA A 125 0.52 9.80 -14.60
N VAL A 126 0.80 10.06 -15.88
CA VAL A 126 2.16 9.99 -16.44
C VAL A 126 3.11 10.95 -15.72
N ALA A 127 2.67 12.19 -15.47
CA ALA A 127 3.48 13.18 -14.76
C ALA A 127 3.81 12.75 -13.33
N VAL A 128 2.84 12.16 -12.62
CA VAL A 128 3.01 11.67 -11.24
C VAL A 128 3.96 10.48 -11.20
N VAL A 129 3.79 9.48 -12.08
CA VAL A 129 4.71 8.34 -12.18
C VAL A 129 6.14 8.82 -12.48
N SER A 130 6.28 9.73 -13.44
CA SER A 130 7.58 10.31 -13.80
C SER A 130 8.25 11.02 -12.62
N LYS A 131 7.49 11.83 -11.88
CA LYS A 131 7.98 12.52 -10.68
C LYS A 131 8.38 11.53 -9.58
N ALA A 132 7.59 10.46 -9.38
CA ALA A 132 7.88 9.43 -8.40
C ALA A 132 9.21 8.72 -8.72
N VAL A 133 9.40 8.29 -9.97
CA VAL A 133 10.65 7.64 -10.43
C VAL A 133 11.85 8.57 -10.24
N LEU A 134 11.74 9.83 -10.66
CA LEU A 134 12.83 10.81 -10.50
C LEU A 134 13.16 11.08 -9.03
N SER A 135 12.15 11.17 -8.17
CA SER A 135 12.35 11.36 -6.73
C SER A 135 13.04 10.16 -6.10
N MET A 136 12.61 8.94 -6.42
CA MET A 136 13.19 7.71 -5.92
C MET A 136 14.63 7.51 -6.42
N ALA A 137 14.91 7.81 -7.69
CA ALA A 137 16.27 7.79 -8.24
C ALA A 137 17.18 8.76 -7.49
N LYS A 138 16.78 10.03 -7.34
CA LYS A 138 17.57 11.03 -6.59
C LYS A 138 17.86 10.61 -5.15
N LYS A 139 16.92 9.94 -4.49
CA LYS A 139 17.05 9.53 -3.08
C LYS A 139 17.81 8.21 -2.90
N SER A 140 17.64 7.26 -3.81
CA SER A 140 18.08 5.86 -3.63
C SER A 140 19.32 5.50 -4.46
N THR A 141 19.56 6.18 -5.60
CA THR A 141 20.70 5.91 -6.49
C THR A 141 21.81 6.95 -6.32
N THR A 142 22.32 7.09 -5.10
CA THR A 142 23.32 8.11 -4.72
C THR A 142 24.77 7.69 -5.03
N THR A 143 25.09 6.41 -4.95
CA THR A 143 26.44 5.86 -5.17
C THR A 143 26.55 5.16 -6.50
N LEU A 144 27.77 4.94 -7.00
CA LEU A 144 27.98 4.16 -8.23
C LEU A 144 27.39 2.76 -8.09
N SER A 145 27.57 2.11 -6.93
CA SER A 145 27.02 0.79 -6.64
C SER A 145 25.49 0.77 -6.71
N THR A 146 24.80 1.73 -6.09
CA THR A 146 23.33 1.77 -6.14
C THR A 146 22.80 2.15 -7.53
N LYS A 147 23.51 2.99 -8.29
CA LYS A 147 23.20 3.28 -9.70
C LYS A 147 23.34 2.03 -10.58
N LEU A 148 24.40 1.24 -10.40
CA LEU A 148 24.60 0.00 -11.15
C LEU A 148 23.53 -1.05 -10.82
N ILE A 149 23.20 -1.23 -9.54
CA ILE A 149 22.10 -2.12 -9.14
C ILE A 149 20.78 -1.68 -9.79
N ALA A 150 20.47 -0.38 -9.76
CA ALA A 150 19.26 0.15 -10.40
C ALA A 150 19.26 -0.06 -11.92
N LEU A 151 20.40 0.12 -12.60
CA LEU A 151 20.54 -0.12 -14.04
C LEU A 151 20.33 -1.59 -14.39
N PHE A 152 20.94 -2.52 -13.65
CA PHE A 152 20.76 -3.95 -13.89
C PHE A 152 19.33 -4.40 -13.60
N ALA A 153 18.72 -3.90 -12.52
CA ALA A 153 17.32 -4.17 -12.22
C ALA A 153 16.41 -3.68 -13.36
N LEU A 154 16.63 -2.46 -13.86
CA LEU A 154 15.91 -1.90 -15.00
C LEU A 154 16.04 -2.79 -16.24
N LEU A 155 17.26 -3.20 -16.60
CA LEU A 155 17.50 -4.08 -17.76
C LEU A 155 16.80 -5.43 -17.61
N ILE A 156 16.89 -6.07 -16.44
CA ILE A 156 16.21 -7.34 -16.17
C ILE A 156 14.69 -7.19 -16.38
N THR A 157 14.10 -6.15 -15.80
CA THR A 157 12.64 -5.93 -15.88
C THR A 157 12.15 -5.54 -17.28
N LEU A 158 12.97 -4.85 -18.07
CA LEU A 158 12.59 -4.46 -19.44
C LEU A 158 12.72 -5.62 -20.44
N LEU A 159 13.77 -6.44 -20.28
CA LEU A 159 14.04 -7.58 -21.16
C LEU A 159 13.17 -8.78 -20.81
N TRP A 160 12.84 -8.96 -19.52
CA TRP A 160 12.02 -10.07 -19.04
C TRP A 160 10.77 -9.53 -18.33
N GLN A 161 9.72 -9.26 -19.11
CA GLN A 161 8.46 -8.68 -18.63
C GLN A 161 7.58 -9.72 -17.91
N THR A 162 8.11 -10.37 -16.88
CA THR A 162 7.41 -11.37 -16.04
C THR A 162 7.50 -11.00 -14.56
N ALA A 163 6.51 -11.38 -13.76
CA ALA A 163 6.52 -11.15 -12.31
C ALA A 163 7.75 -11.80 -11.64
N TYR A 164 8.22 -12.93 -12.18
CA TYR A 164 9.43 -13.60 -11.70
C TYR A 164 10.69 -12.74 -11.86
N ALA A 165 10.79 -11.95 -12.93
CA ALA A 165 11.95 -11.09 -13.17
C ALA A 165 12.11 -10.02 -12.08
N GLN A 166 10.99 -9.46 -11.60
CA GLN A 166 11.00 -8.48 -10.50
C GLN A 166 11.43 -9.13 -9.18
N ILE A 167 10.90 -10.32 -8.86
CA ILE A 167 11.29 -11.07 -7.65
C ILE A 167 12.79 -11.40 -7.70
N ILE A 168 13.28 -11.89 -8.83
CA ILE A 168 14.70 -12.20 -9.03
C ILE A 168 15.56 -10.95 -8.89
N ALA A 169 15.14 -9.83 -9.49
CA ALA A 169 15.85 -8.55 -9.37
C ALA A 169 15.94 -8.08 -7.90
N ILE A 170 14.85 -8.19 -7.14
CA ILE A 170 14.82 -7.84 -5.70
C ILE A 170 15.78 -8.75 -4.91
N LEU A 171 15.73 -10.08 -5.13
CA LEU A 171 16.60 -11.03 -4.42
C LEU A 171 18.08 -10.79 -4.73
N LEU A 172 18.43 -10.61 -6.01
CA LEU A 172 19.81 -10.33 -6.42
C LEU A 172 20.30 -8.99 -5.84
N ALA A 173 19.49 -7.93 -5.93
CA ALA A 173 19.82 -6.64 -5.35
C ALA A 173 20.00 -6.72 -3.84
N GLY A 174 19.15 -7.50 -3.14
CA GLY A 174 19.27 -7.76 -1.71
C GLY A 174 20.56 -8.48 -1.34
N ILE A 175 20.89 -9.57 -2.04
CA ILE A 175 22.13 -10.35 -1.81
C ILE A 175 23.36 -9.46 -2.05
N ILE A 176 23.41 -8.75 -3.18
CA ILE A 176 24.49 -7.81 -3.50
C ILE A 176 24.59 -6.72 -2.42
N GLY A 177 23.45 -6.19 -1.97
CA GLY A 177 23.38 -5.19 -0.91
C GLY A 177 23.96 -5.67 0.41
N LEU A 178 23.73 -6.93 0.79
CA LEU A 178 24.30 -7.53 2.00
C LEU A 178 25.83 -7.53 1.99
N PHE A 179 26.45 -7.79 0.83
CA PHE A 179 27.91 -7.76 0.70
C PHE A 179 28.48 -6.35 0.61
N LEU A 180 27.79 -5.44 -0.09
CA LEU A 180 28.28 -4.08 -0.33
C LEU A 180 28.06 -3.10 0.83
N PHE A 181 27.03 -3.30 1.66
CA PHE A 181 26.62 -2.34 2.70
C PHE A 181 26.75 -2.85 4.14
N LYS A 182 27.41 -4.01 4.34
CA LYS A 182 27.56 -4.70 5.64
C LYS A 182 28.12 -3.84 6.78
N ASN A 183 28.92 -2.82 6.48
CA ASN A 183 29.65 -2.01 7.48
C ASN A 183 28.94 -0.73 7.91
N ASN A 184 27.71 -0.44 7.44
CA ASN A 184 27.04 0.85 7.70
C ASN A 184 25.97 0.80 8.80
N THR A 185 25.91 -0.27 9.60
CA THR A 185 25.03 -0.37 10.77
C THR A 185 25.57 0.51 11.89
N GLN A 186 25.17 1.78 11.90
CA GLN A 186 25.15 2.52 13.15
C GLN A 186 24.16 1.83 14.09
N GLU A 187 24.66 1.29 15.19
CA GLU A 187 23.84 0.85 16.33
C GLU A 187 23.09 2.07 16.87
N LYS A 188 21.91 2.36 16.30
CA LYS A 188 20.93 3.16 17.02
C LYS A 188 20.47 2.31 18.19
N ASN A 189 20.60 2.83 19.41
CA ASN A 189 19.92 2.31 20.58
C ASN A 189 18.44 2.20 20.26
N LEU A 190 17.99 1.00 19.85
CA LEU A 190 16.59 0.69 19.63
C LEU A 190 15.94 0.76 21.00
N SER A 191 15.29 1.89 21.28
CA SER A 191 14.41 1.96 22.44
C SER A 191 13.27 0.99 22.19
N SER A 192 13.08 0.05 23.11
CA SER A 192 12.07 -0.99 22.98
C SER A 192 10.69 -0.35 23.09
N SER A 193 10.11 0.08 21.95
CA SER A 193 8.71 0.48 21.92
C SER A 193 7.87 -0.77 22.18
N ASN A 194 7.08 -0.74 23.26
CA ASN A 194 6.23 -1.86 23.66
C ASN A 194 5.05 -1.97 22.69
N PHE A 195 5.17 -2.84 21.68
CA PHE A 195 4.07 -3.14 20.77
C PHE A 195 3.07 -4.08 21.46
N PRO A 196 1.76 -3.77 21.51
CA PRO A 196 0.78 -4.55 22.29
C PRO A 196 0.31 -5.81 21.54
N ILE A 197 1.22 -6.55 20.91
CA ILE A 197 0.96 -7.82 20.23
C ILE A 197 1.80 -8.90 20.88
N SER A 198 1.17 -10.01 21.27
CA SER A 198 1.90 -11.18 21.78
C SER A 198 2.68 -11.88 20.68
N HIS A 199 3.83 -12.49 21.02
CA HIS A 199 4.61 -13.29 20.07
C HIS A 199 3.78 -14.39 19.38
N ARG A 200 2.85 -15.02 20.10
CA ARG A 200 1.94 -16.03 19.52
C ARG A 200 1.11 -15.47 18.38
N MET A 201 0.54 -14.29 18.56
CA MET A 201 -0.22 -13.61 17.51
C MET A 201 0.69 -13.22 16.34
N GLY A 202 1.91 -12.75 16.62
CA GLY A 202 2.90 -12.49 15.57
C GLY A 202 3.17 -13.71 14.70
N TYR A 203 3.40 -14.88 15.31
CA TYR A 203 3.56 -16.13 14.56
C TYR A 203 2.31 -16.50 13.76
N ILE A 204 1.10 -16.34 14.33
CA ILE A 204 -0.16 -16.60 13.61
C ILE A 204 -0.27 -15.71 12.37
N CYS A 205 -0.03 -14.40 12.50
CA CYS A 205 -0.07 -13.46 11.37
C CYS A 205 0.97 -13.81 10.31
N LEU A 206 2.19 -14.19 10.73
CA LEU A 206 3.27 -14.55 9.81
C LEU A 206 2.98 -15.86 9.07
N THR A 207 2.50 -16.88 9.78
CA THR A 207 2.09 -18.14 9.18
C THR A 207 0.92 -17.93 8.23
N LEU A 208 -0.09 -17.15 8.61
CA LEU A 208 -1.21 -16.81 7.74
C LEU A 208 -0.73 -16.08 6.49
N PHE A 209 0.18 -15.13 6.63
CA PHE A 209 0.74 -14.37 5.51
C PHE A 209 1.42 -15.28 4.48
N PHE A 210 2.39 -16.09 4.91
CA PHE A 210 3.09 -16.99 3.99
C PHE A 210 2.20 -18.12 3.47
N SER A 211 1.25 -18.60 4.27
CA SER A 211 0.30 -19.62 3.84
C SER A 211 -0.57 -19.10 2.71
N LEU A 212 -1.13 -17.89 2.83
CA LEU A 212 -1.92 -17.28 1.76
C LEU A 212 -1.07 -17.01 0.52
N LEU A 213 0.16 -16.51 0.69
CA LEU A 213 1.06 -16.22 -0.43
C LEU A 213 1.38 -17.47 -1.28
N VAL A 214 1.46 -18.64 -0.66
CA VAL A 214 1.76 -19.92 -1.34
C VAL A 214 0.50 -20.64 -1.81
N LEU A 215 -0.55 -20.68 -0.98
CA LEU A 215 -1.75 -21.46 -1.27
C LEU A 215 -2.67 -20.77 -2.29
N LEU A 216 -2.80 -19.44 -2.28
CA LEU A 216 -3.70 -18.73 -3.19
C LEU A 216 -3.36 -18.97 -4.67
N PRO A 217 -2.10 -18.90 -5.14
CA PRO A 217 -1.77 -19.22 -6.53
C PRO A 217 -2.07 -20.66 -6.93
N ILE A 218 -2.02 -21.61 -5.98
CA ILE A 218 -2.33 -23.02 -6.23
C ILE A 218 -3.85 -23.18 -6.35
N LEU A 219 -4.59 -22.57 -5.43
CA LEU A 219 -6.05 -22.60 -5.43
C LEU A 219 -6.62 -21.87 -6.66
N SER A 220 -6.09 -20.71 -7.05
CA SER A 220 -6.56 -19.94 -8.21
C SER A 220 -6.37 -20.68 -9.52
N ARG A 221 -5.33 -21.52 -9.65
CA ARG A 221 -5.08 -22.35 -10.84
C ARG A 221 -5.87 -23.65 -10.86
N THR A 222 -6.39 -24.10 -9.73
CA THR A 222 -7.12 -25.37 -9.61
C THR A 222 -8.63 -25.18 -9.66
N PHE A 223 -9.12 -24.10 -9.08
CA PHE A 223 -10.51 -23.69 -9.10
C PHE A 223 -10.61 -22.45 -9.98
N ASP A 224 -11.07 -22.59 -11.23
CA ASP A 224 -11.26 -21.49 -12.21
C ASP A 224 -12.36 -20.49 -11.77
N LEU A 225 -12.18 -19.87 -10.60
CA LEU A 225 -13.09 -18.94 -9.95
C LEU A 225 -12.54 -17.53 -10.07
N SER A 226 -13.22 -16.67 -10.82
CA SER A 226 -12.73 -15.32 -11.14
C SER A 226 -12.40 -14.45 -9.91
N TRP A 227 -13.18 -14.57 -8.83
CA TRP A 227 -12.92 -13.83 -7.59
C TRP A 227 -11.66 -14.31 -6.86
N LEU A 228 -11.33 -15.60 -6.97
CA LEU A 228 -10.15 -16.19 -6.36
C LEU A 228 -8.88 -15.76 -7.09
N THR A 229 -8.96 -15.68 -8.43
CA THR A 229 -7.87 -15.14 -9.27
C THR A 229 -7.61 -13.67 -8.95
N LEU A 230 -8.65 -12.84 -8.82
CA LEU A 230 -8.48 -11.45 -8.40
C LEU A 230 -7.85 -11.35 -7.02
N PHE A 231 -8.36 -12.11 -6.04
CA PHE A 231 -7.84 -12.10 -4.68
C PHE A 231 -6.37 -12.54 -4.63
N ASP A 232 -5.97 -13.58 -5.37
CA ASP A 232 -4.56 -13.99 -5.53
C ASP A 232 -3.70 -12.86 -6.11
N SER A 233 -4.11 -12.28 -7.25
CA SER A 233 -3.34 -11.21 -7.91
C SER A 233 -3.14 -10.00 -7.00
N PHE A 234 -4.17 -9.52 -6.31
CA PHE A 234 -4.04 -8.40 -5.38
C PHE A 234 -3.22 -8.75 -4.14
N TYR A 235 -3.42 -9.94 -3.57
CA TYR A 235 -2.68 -10.39 -2.40
C TYR A 235 -1.20 -10.54 -2.69
N ARG A 236 -0.85 -11.18 -3.82
CA ARG A 236 0.54 -11.35 -4.27
C ARG A 236 1.19 -10.02 -4.60
N SER A 237 0.50 -9.16 -5.36
CA SER A 237 1.00 -7.81 -5.69
C SER A 237 1.28 -7.02 -4.42
N GLY A 238 0.32 -6.96 -3.48
CA GLY A 238 0.45 -6.26 -2.20
C GLY A 238 1.57 -6.81 -1.30
N SER A 239 1.78 -8.13 -1.30
CA SER A 239 2.81 -8.81 -0.51
C SER A 239 4.25 -8.56 -0.99
N LEU A 240 4.42 -8.10 -2.24
CA LEU A 240 5.73 -7.91 -2.88
C LEU A 240 6.11 -6.43 -3.08
N VAL A 241 5.30 -5.49 -2.58
CA VAL A 241 5.57 -4.06 -2.73
C VAL A 241 6.62 -3.60 -1.73
N PHE A 242 7.80 -3.18 -2.18
CA PHE A 242 8.78 -2.49 -1.32
C PHE A 242 8.98 -1.05 -1.78
N GLY A 243 9.06 -0.09 -0.86
CA GLY A 243 9.37 1.30 -1.20
C GLY A 243 8.17 2.24 -1.40
N GLY A 244 6.99 1.87 -0.90
CA GLY A 244 5.82 2.76 -0.78
C GLY A 244 4.78 2.63 -1.91
N GLY A 245 3.69 3.40 -1.80
CA GLY A 245 2.48 3.22 -2.61
C GLY A 245 2.61 3.43 -4.12
N HIS A 246 3.72 4.00 -4.62
CA HIS A 246 3.94 4.15 -6.06
C HIS A 246 4.61 2.92 -6.70
N VAL A 247 5.25 2.06 -5.90
CA VAL A 247 6.00 0.89 -6.40
C VAL A 247 5.07 -0.29 -6.70
N VAL A 248 3.85 -0.25 -6.19
CA VAL A 248 2.83 -1.27 -6.47
C VAL A 248 2.25 -1.14 -7.89
N LEU A 249 2.39 0.03 -8.51
CA LEU A 249 1.72 0.32 -9.77
C LEU A 249 2.18 -0.61 -10.92
N PRO A 250 3.49 -0.82 -11.15
CA PRO A 250 3.94 -1.74 -12.21
C PRO A 250 3.54 -3.20 -11.93
N LEU A 251 3.48 -3.60 -10.66
CA LEU A 251 3.02 -4.95 -10.27
C LEU A 251 1.54 -5.13 -10.61
N LEU A 252 0.70 -4.15 -10.26
CA LEU A 252 -0.73 -4.18 -10.59
C LEU A 252 -0.97 -4.08 -12.10
N GLU A 253 -0.23 -3.23 -12.82
CA GLU A 253 -0.34 -3.14 -14.27
C GLU A 253 -0.06 -4.50 -14.92
N GLN A 254 1.03 -5.16 -14.51
CA GLN A 254 1.39 -6.46 -15.06
C GLN A 254 0.36 -7.56 -14.74
N GLU A 255 -0.21 -7.55 -13.53
CA GLU A 255 -1.21 -8.55 -13.12
C GLU A 255 -2.59 -8.31 -13.75
N ILE A 256 -2.94 -7.07 -14.07
CA ILE A 256 -4.29 -6.69 -14.49
C ILE A 256 -4.35 -6.40 -15.99
N VAL A 257 -3.46 -5.53 -16.49
CA VAL A 257 -3.47 -5.10 -17.89
C VAL A 257 -2.87 -6.16 -18.80
N THR A 258 -1.68 -6.69 -18.46
CA THR A 258 -1.05 -7.73 -19.29
C THR A 258 -1.86 -9.02 -19.31
N ALA A 259 -2.60 -9.31 -18.23
CA ALA A 259 -3.52 -10.44 -18.16
C ALA A 259 -4.84 -10.22 -18.92
N GLY A 260 -5.07 -9.01 -19.46
CA GLY A 260 -6.24 -8.69 -20.29
C GLY A 260 -7.52 -8.36 -19.53
N TRP A 261 -7.45 -8.10 -18.21
CA TRP A 261 -8.62 -7.78 -17.40
C TRP A 261 -9.07 -6.32 -17.52
N MET A 262 -8.18 -5.44 -17.95
CA MET A 262 -8.40 -4.00 -18.09
C MET A 262 -7.51 -3.44 -19.19
N SER A 263 -7.98 -2.43 -19.91
CA SER A 263 -7.15 -1.68 -20.87
C SER A 263 -6.16 -0.74 -20.17
N GLN A 264 -5.07 -0.38 -20.85
CA GLN A 264 -4.13 0.62 -20.34
C GLN A 264 -4.80 1.97 -20.08
N GLN A 265 -5.81 2.33 -20.87
CA GLN A 265 -6.54 3.59 -20.76
C GLN A 265 -7.35 3.64 -19.47
N GLU A 266 -8.11 2.59 -19.15
CA GLU A 266 -8.87 2.47 -17.90
C GLU A 266 -7.93 2.48 -16.69
N PHE A 267 -6.81 1.75 -16.77
CA PHE A 267 -5.82 1.69 -15.69
C PHE A 267 -5.22 3.06 -15.37
N LEU A 268 -4.76 3.79 -16.39
CA LEU A 268 -4.20 5.14 -16.23
C LEU A 268 -5.26 6.15 -15.76
N THR A 269 -6.51 5.97 -16.16
CA THR A 269 -7.64 6.80 -15.74
C THR A 269 -7.92 6.65 -14.25
N GLY A 270 -8.04 5.41 -13.76
CA GLY A 270 -8.23 5.13 -12.34
C GLY A 270 -7.03 5.55 -11.50
N PHE A 271 -5.81 5.34 -12.00
CA PHE A 271 -4.61 5.80 -11.31
C PHE A 271 -4.57 7.33 -11.20
N GLY A 272 -4.89 8.04 -12.28
CA GLY A 272 -5.02 9.50 -12.28
C GLY A 272 -6.08 9.99 -11.30
N ALA A 273 -7.26 9.37 -11.29
CA ALA A 273 -8.33 9.67 -10.34
C ALA A 273 -7.88 9.45 -8.87
N THR A 274 -7.13 8.38 -8.61
CA THR A 274 -6.58 8.08 -7.28
C THR A 274 -5.68 9.22 -6.77
N GLN A 275 -4.97 9.93 -7.64
CA GLN A 275 -4.15 11.09 -7.24
C GLN A 275 -4.98 12.31 -6.81
N ALA A 276 -6.26 12.37 -7.21
CA ALA A 276 -7.17 13.47 -6.90
C ALA A 276 -8.02 13.21 -5.65
N VAL A 277 -7.96 12.01 -5.06
CA VAL A 277 -8.73 11.61 -3.89
C VAL A 277 -7.83 11.61 -2.65
N PRO A 278 -8.30 12.07 -1.48
CA PRO A 278 -7.51 12.00 -0.25
C PRO A 278 -7.32 10.55 0.22
N GLY A 279 -6.32 10.32 1.06
CA GLY A 279 -6.09 9.01 1.68
C GLY A 279 -5.18 8.11 0.85
N PRO A 280 -5.14 6.81 1.18
CA PRO A 280 -4.09 5.92 0.69
C PRO A 280 -4.21 5.62 -0.80
N LEU A 281 -3.12 5.79 -1.55
CA LEU A 281 -3.06 5.49 -3.00
C LEU A 281 -3.38 4.03 -3.35
N PHE A 282 -3.25 3.12 -2.39
CA PHE A 282 -3.54 1.71 -2.62
C PHE A 282 -5.04 1.44 -2.82
N THR A 283 -5.94 2.35 -2.46
CA THR A 283 -7.39 2.19 -2.71
C THR A 283 -7.76 2.19 -4.18
N PHE A 284 -6.79 2.47 -5.06
CA PHE A 284 -6.86 2.17 -6.48
C PHE A 284 -7.29 0.72 -6.79
N VAL A 285 -6.94 -0.26 -5.96
CA VAL A 285 -7.38 -1.66 -6.17
C VAL A 285 -8.91 -1.79 -6.13
N ALA A 286 -9.62 -0.96 -5.35
CA ALA A 286 -11.08 -0.95 -5.33
C ALA A 286 -11.68 -0.39 -6.62
N TYR A 287 -11.03 0.59 -7.27
CA TYR A 287 -11.39 1.04 -8.60
C TYR A 287 -11.25 -0.11 -9.61
N ILE A 288 -10.09 -0.79 -9.61
CA ILE A 288 -9.82 -1.91 -10.52
C ILE A 288 -10.89 -3.00 -10.35
N GLY A 289 -11.12 -3.44 -9.11
CA GLY A 289 -12.16 -4.42 -8.81
C GLY A 289 -13.54 -4.00 -9.27
N THR A 290 -13.85 -2.70 -9.20
CA THR A 290 -15.15 -2.16 -9.63
C THR A 290 -15.34 -2.18 -11.14
N ILE A 291 -14.29 -1.88 -11.91
CA ILE A 291 -14.34 -2.00 -13.37
C ILE A 291 -14.54 -3.48 -13.77
N ILE A 292 -13.88 -4.40 -13.09
CA ILE A 292 -13.91 -5.82 -13.45
C ILE A 292 -15.23 -6.50 -13.07
N ASN A 293 -15.70 -6.33 -11.83
CA ASN A 293 -16.82 -7.10 -11.26
C ASN A 293 -17.82 -6.21 -10.49
N GLY A 294 -17.87 -4.91 -10.79
CA GLY A 294 -18.73 -3.96 -10.09
C GLY A 294 -18.39 -3.84 -8.59
N TRP A 295 -19.35 -3.38 -7.80
CA TRP A 295 -19.12 -3.09 -6.39
C TRP A 295 -18.59 -4.28 -5.58
N ILE A 296 -19.01 -5.50 -5.93
CA ILE A 296 -18.51 -6.73 -5.30
C ILE A 296 -17.01 -6.89 -5.57
N GLY A 297 -16.58 -6.71 -6.82
CA GLY A 297 -15.17 -6.72 -7.17
C GLY A 297 -14.37 -5.64 -6.43
N GLY A 298 -14.92 -4.44 -6.31
CA GLY A 298 -14.27 -3.34 -5.58
C GLY A 298 -14.04 -3.67 -4.10
N PHE A 299 -15.03 -4.25 -3.41
CA PHE A 299 -14.87 -4.68 -2.02
C PHE A 299 -13.96 -5.90 -1.85
N LEU A 300 -13.97 -6.84 -2.79
CA LEU A 300 -13.09 -8.03 -2.72
C LEU A 300 -11.61 -7.69 -2.97
N SER A 301 -11.36 -6.61 -3.72
CA SER A 301 -10.01 -6.18 -4.06
C SER A 301 -9.35 -5.34 -2.96
N PHE A 302 -10.15 -4.78 -2.05
CA PHE A 302 -9.71 -3.91 -0.94
C PHE A 302 -9.49 -4.69 0.35
#